data_AF-S8DHP6-F1
#
_entry.id   AF-S8DHP6-F1
#
_cell.length_a   1.000
_cell.length_b   1.000
_cell.length_c   1.000
_cell.angle_alpha   90.00
_cell.angle_beta   90.00
_cell.angle_gamma   90.00
#
_symmetry.space_group_name_H-M   'P 1'
#
loop_
_entity.id
_entity.type
_entity.pdbx_description
1 polymer ?
#
loop_
_entity_poly.entity_id
_entity_poly.type
_entity_poly.pdbx_seq_one_letter_code
_entity_poly.pdbx_strand_id
1 'polypeptide(L)'
;MILVALARTLRGGYTLHCYVPDTKRHKGPSGSSTPRANVEGTSSSKKKKTRHGGQKHTTQARQSHPAFSYEPPPINILSDTPNWRYAVQAVSPLPNPPSRAAVYYFPPPFVFTSAGDKLGRYIHNYTWIHMFCRQRLLEPHFDGRPLKISEWKHTLHGDYSVDNESSPKAPGQPVIDAKASLQHEHKQVIRKLFAKSAGLASYSEDMTPKFRSNRITAAQAASDRALAREVIWELNEMNWQCKLRALDSLVVDADRSEWLRWEHEQAVCEVWWETKAESAHSSLFCTQRSRFCWTPVGADGWREHMHNLVMFIRVLSRWPNFPSELRDCLHALGDQTDTDEFARLEKVAVAFYVSTFTRHYGRLPCIPLHCVDISPIASTSEVTVS
;
A
#
# COMPACT_ATOMS: atom_id res chain seq x y z
N MET A 1 -22.24 26.87 15.65
CA MET A 1 -21.14 27.79 16.05
C MET A 1 -20.34 27.35 17.28
N ILE A 2 -20.62 26.20 17.93
CA ILE A 2 -19.85 25.71 19.09
C ILE A 2 -18.69 24.75 18.70
N LEU A 3 -18.65 24.24 17.46
CA LEU A 3 -17.57 23.36 16.98
C LEU A 3 -16.24 24.07 16.67
N VAL A 4 -16.21 25.40 16.54
CA VAL A 4 -14.98 26.14 16.19
C VAL A 4 -14.06 26.36 17.41
N ALA A 5 -14.58 26.22 18.63
CA ALA A 5 -13.80 26.47 19.86
C ALA A 5 -12.92 25.29 20.29
N LEU A 6 -13.26 24.05 19.93
CA LEU A 6 -12.45 22.86 20.26
C LEU A 6 -11.27 22.63 19.31
N ALA A 7 -11.31 23.21 18.11
CA ALA A 7 -10.19 23.16 17.16
C ALA A 7 -8.99 24.04 17.58
N ARG A 8 -9.16 24.96 18.55
CA ARG A 8 -8.09 25.86 19.00
C ARG A 8 -7.17 25.29 20.09
N THR A 9 -7.53 24.18 20.73
CA THR A 9 -6.75 23.59 21.83
C THR A 9 -5.79 22.49 21.39
N LEU A 10 -5.84 22.07 20.12
CA LEU A 10 -4.86 21.17 19.49
C LEU A 10 -3.95 21.98 18.54
N ARG A 11 -3.26 22.98 19.07
CA ARG A 11 -2.16 23.69 18.37
C ARG A 11 -0.87 22.87 18.41
N GLY A 12 -0.87 21.75 17.72
CA GLY A 12 0.34 21.27 17.07
C GLY A 12 0.12 21.40 15.58
N GLY A 13 0.90 22.24 14.90
CA GLY A 13 0.93 22.22 13.43
C GLY A 13 1.50 20.86 13.01
N TYR A 14 0.66 20.01 12.40
CA TYR A 14 1.03 18.64 12.05
C TYR A 14 1.19 18.52 10.54
N THR A 15 2.44 18.48 10.09
CA THR A 15 2.80 18.23 8.70
C THR A 15 3.06 16.74 8.55
N LEU A 16 2.14 16.01 7.92
CA LEU A 16 2.50 14.72 7.32
C LEU A 16 3.34 15.10 6.08
N HIS A 17 4.67 15.07 6.21
CA HIS A 17 5.54 15.31 5.06
C HIS A 17 5.20 14.26 3.99
N CYS A 18 4.57 14.69 2.89
CA CYS A 18 4.44 13.87 1.70
C CYS A 18 5.87 13.51 1.26
N TYR A 19 6.28 12.28 1.55
CA TYR A 19 7.59 11.78 1.15
C TYR A 19 7.63 11.72 -0.37
N VAL A 20 8.17 12.76 -0.99
CA VAL A 20 8.61 12.71 -2.38
C VAL A 20 9.94 11.97 -2.35
N PRO A 21 10.04 10.76 -2.92
CA PRO A 21 11.32 10.05 -2.94
C PRO A 21 12.35 10.88 -3.68
N ASP A 22 13.47 11.19 -3.02
CA ASP A 22 14.62 11.86 -3.62
C ASP A 22 14.99 11.17 -4.93
N THR A 23 14.74 11.85 -6.05
CA THR A 23 15.23 11.41 -7.34
C THR A 23 16.73 11.66 -7.35
N LYS A 24 17.51 10.58 -7.28
CA LYS A 24 18.97 10.64 -7.45
C LYS A 24 19.28 11.41 -8.74
N ARG A 25 19.80 12.63 -8.61
CA ARG A 25 20.36 13.40 -9.74
C ARG A 25 21.42 12.52 -10.40
N HIS A 26 21.20 12.22 -11.68
CA HIS A 26 22.23 11.65 -12.54
C HIS A 26 23.43 12.61 -12.58
N LYS A 27 24.59 12.17 -12.09
CA LYS A 27 25.87 12.84 -12.36
C LYS A 27 26.15 12.68 -13.85
N GLY A 28 25.97 13.77 -14.61
CA GLY A 28 26.49 13.90 -15.97
C GLY A 28 28.02 13.91 -15.97
N PRO A 29 28.65 13.64 -17.13
CA PRO A 29 30.09 13.48 -17.24
C PRO A 29 30.73 14.85 -17.43
N SER A 30 31.41 15.35 -16.41
CA SER A 30 32.36 16.45 -16.58
C SER A 30 33.76 15.86 -16.51
N GLY A 31 34.35 15.70 -17.69
CA GLY A 31 35.76 15.41 -17.84
C GLY A 31 36.60 16.65 -17.58
N SER A 32 37.72 16.45 -16.89
CA SER A 32 38.88 17.32 -16.97
C SER A 32 40.11 16.48 -16.67
N SER A 33 40.94 16.33 -17.69
CA SER A 33 42.23 15.64 -17.74
C SER A 33 43.36 16.52 -17.19
N THR A 34 44.25 15.98 -16.35
CA THR A 34 45.67 16.39 -16.22
C THR A 34 46.45 15.37 -15.36
N PRO A 35 47.82 15.36 -15.33
CA PRO A 35 48.59 14.24 -15.83
C PRO A 35 49.47 13.51 -14.81
N ARG A 36 49.78 12.25 -15.18
CA ARG A 36 50.99 11.44 -14.96
C ARG A 36 52.02 11.92 -13.91
N ALA A 37 52.29 11.04 -12.94
CA ALA A 37 53.62 10.81 -12.39
C ALA A 37 53.89 9.30 -12.30
N ASN A 38 55.04 8.90 -12.84
CA ASN A 38 55.60 7.55 -12.84
C ASN A 38 55.98 7.09 -11.44
N VAL A 39 55.67 5.83 -11.09
CA VAL A 39 56.48 5.03 -10.15
C VAL A 39 56.54 3.59 -10.66
N GLU A 40 57.77 3.09 -10.71
CA GLU A 40 58.20 1.79 -11.19
C GLU A 40 57.86 0.64 -10.23
N GLY A 41 57.69 -0.54 -10.82
CA GLY A 41 58.31 -1.77 -10.31
C GLY A 41 57.65 -2.49 -9.15
N THR A 42 56.97 -3.61 -9.46
CA THR A 42 57.34 -4.94 -8.93
C THR A 42 56.47 -6.03 -9.54
N SER A 43 57.14 -7.08 -10.01
CA SER A 43 56.57 -8.25 -10.68
C SER A 43 55.90 -9.20 -9.68
N SER A 44 54.62 -9.55 -9.90
CA SER A 44 53.97 -10.64 -9.17
C SER A 44 53.23 -11.61 -10.12
N SER A 45 53.71 -12.84 -10.09
CA SER A 45 53.17 -14.12 -10.57
C SER A 45 51.79 -14.14 -11.25
N LYS A 46 51.76 -14.50 -12.54
CA LYS A 46 50.57 -14.90 -13.30
C LYS A 46 50.00 -16.22 -12.76
N LYS A 47 49.00 -16.15 -11.87
CA LYS A 47 48.14 -17.31 -11.55
C LYS A 47 47.20 -17.57 -12.74
N LYS A 48 47.37 -18.74 -13.35
CA LYS A 48 46.61 -19.31 -14.46
C LYS A 48 45.15 -19.47 -14.01
N LYS A 49 44.30 -18.51 -14.39
CA LYS A 49 42.86 -18.48 -14.08
C LYS A 49 42.14 -19.47 -14.99
N THR A 50 41.80 -20.64 -14.45
CA THR A 50 40.95 -21.66 -15.09
C THR A 50 39.62 -20.99 -15.47
N ARG A 51 39.36 -20.87 -16.77
CA ARG A 51 38.09 -20.41 -17.32
C ARG A 51 37.05 -21.50 -17.05
N HIS A 52 36.36 -21.43 -15.92
CA HIS A 52 35.14 -22.20 -15.70
C HIS A 52 34.14 -21.83 -16.80
N GLY A 53 33.69 -22.84 -17.54
CA GLY A 53 32.79 -22.72 -18.67
C GLY A 53 31.57 -21.87 -18.31
N GLY A 54 31.30 -20.87 -19.15
CA GLY A 54 30.11 -20.05 -19.05
C GLY A 54 28.89 -20.92 -19.21
N GLN A 55 28.26 -21.26 -18.09
CA GLN A 55 26.92 -21.82 -18.06
C GLN A 55 26.01 -20.78 -18.71
N LYS A 56 25.55 -21.07 -19.93
CA LYS A 56 24.54 -20.25 -20.62
C LYS A 56 23.28 -20.30 -19.77
N HIS A 57 23.11 -19.32 -18.88
CA HIS A 57 21.86 -19.13 -18.18
C HIS A 57 20.80 -18.84 -19.24
N THR A 58 19.96 -19.83 -19.51
CA THR A 58 18.74 -19.67 -20.31
C THR A 58 17.95 -18.56 -19.65
N THR A 59 17.88 -17.40 -20.32
CA THR A 59 17.20 -16.20 -19.81
C THR A 59 15.70 -16.50 -19.73
N GLN A 60 15.24 -17.09 -18.63
CA GLN A 60 13.82 -17.22 -18.37
C GLN A 60 13.20 -15.82 -18.40
N ALA A 61 12.13 -15.68 -19.18
CA ALA A 61 11.33 -14.46 -19.22
C ALA A 61 10.92 -14.13 -17.77
N ARG A 62 11.43 -13.00 -17.26
CA ARG A 62 11.19 -12.58 -15.89
C ARG A 62 9.69 -12.32 -15.76
N GLN A 63 9.01 -13.10 -14.92
CA GLN A 63 7.60 -12.90 -14.62
C GLN A 63 7.36 -11.44 -14.22
N SER A 64 6.33 -10.83 -14.82
CA SER A 64 5.93 -9.47 -14.50
C SER A 64 5.54 -9.38 -13.02
N HIS A 65 6.01 -8.34 -12.34
CA HIS A 65 5.75 -8.20 -10.91
C HIS A 65 4.35 -7.58 -10.68
N PRO A 66 3.53 -8.05 -9.72
CA PRO A 66 2.12 -7.62 -9.55
C PRO A 66 1.90 -6.13 -9.32
N ALA A 67 2.92 -5.41 -8.84
CA ALA A 67 2.89 -3.94 -8.75
C ALA A 67 2.83 -3.22 -10.12
N PHE A 68 3.18 -3.89 -11.21
CA PHE A 68 3.32 -3.32 -12.55
C PHE A 68 2.50 -4.04 -13.62
N SER A 69 1.97 -5.21 -13.31
CA SER A 69 1.06 -5.94 -14.18
C SER A 69 -0.17 -6.31 -13.38
N TYR A 70 -1.33 -6.01 -13.94
CA TYR A 70 -2.60 -6.36 -13.32
C TYR A 70 -2.75 -7.87 -13.29
N GLU A 71 -3.02 -8.38 -12.10
CA GLU A 71 -3.42 -9.75 -11.84
C GLU A 71 -4.81 -9.68 -11.17
N PRO A 72 -5.82 -10.41 -11.68
CA PRO A 72 -7.12 -10.45 -11.04
C PRO A 72 -7.01 -10.90 -9.57
N PRO A 73 -7.83 -10.34 -8.67
CA PRO A 73 -7.87 -10.83 -7.29
C PRO A 73 -8.31 -12.31 -7.27
N PRO A 74 -7.93 -13.09 -6.25
CA PRO A 74 -8.35 -14.49 -6.19
C PRO A 74 -9.87 -14.57 -6.00
N ILE A 75 -10.56 -15.08 -7.04
CA ILE A 75 -12.03 -15.04 -7.18
C ILE A 75 -12.78 -15.71 -6.03
N ASN A 76 -12.09 -16.59 -5.30
CA ASN A 76 -12.64 -17.33 -4.17
C ASN A 76 -12.62 -16.53 -2.85
N ILE A 77 -12.00 -15.34 -2.80
CA ILE A 77 -11.99 -14.49 -1.60
C ILE A 77 -12.45 -13.07 -1.91
N LEU A 78 -12.01 -12.51 -3.04
CA LEU A 78 -12.18 -11.11 -3.36
C LEU A 78 -12.53 -10.95 -4.83
N SER A 79 -13.25 -9.88 -5.13
CA SER A 79 -13.59 -9.52 -6.49
C SER A 79 -13.48 -8.01 -6.68
N ASP A 80 -13.07 -7.59 -7.86
CA ASP A 80 -13.06 -6.20 -8.28
C ASP A 80 -14.35 -5.85 -9.03
N THR A 81 -14.63 -4.55 -9.14
CA THR A 81 -15.77 -4.08 -9.95
C THR A 81 -15.35 -3.94 -11.42
N PRO A 82 -16.29 -4.04 -12.37
CA PRO A 82 -15.99 -3.90 -13.79
C PRO A 82 -15.24 -2.62 -14.15
N ASN A 83 -15.61 -1.49 -13.54
CA ASN A 83 -15.01 -0.17 -13.81
C ASN A 83 -13.57 -0.07 -13.29
N TRP A 84 -13.31 -0.56 -12.07
CA TRP A 84 -11.96 -0.63 -11.52
C TRP A 84 -11.05 -1.57 -12.33
N ARG A 85 -11.55 -2.76 -12.69
CA ARG A 85 -10.85 -3.71 -13.54
C ARG A 85 -10.47 -3.09 -14.88
N TYR A 86 -11.45 -2.50 -15.57
CA TYR A 86 -11.27 -1.86 -16.86
C TYR A 86 -10.16 -0.79 -16.82
N ALA A 87 -10.22 0.11 -15.83
CA ALA A 87 -9.26 1.19 -15.71
C ALA A 87 -7.82 0.71 -15.44
N VAL A 88 -7.65 -0.29 -14.56
CA VAL A 88 -6.32 -0.83 -14.24
C VAL A 88 -5.75 -1.67 -15.39
N GLN A 89 -6.59 -2.43 -16.08
CA GLN A 89 -6.18 -3.17 -17.28
C GLN A 89 -5.73 -2.22 -18.40
N ALA A 90 -6.41 -1.08 -18.58
CA ALA A 90 -6.08 -0.11 -19.62
C ALA A 90 -4.68 0.52 -19.48
N VAL A 91 -4.10 0.53 -18.28
CA VAL A 91 -2.74 1.05 -18.02
C VAL A 91 -1.70 -0.06 -17.80
N SER A 92 -2.11 -1.34 -17.86
CA SER A 92 -1.26 -2.49 -17.59
C SER A 92 -0.88 -3.22 -18.91
N PRO A 93 0.33 -3.81 -19.01
CA PRO A 93 1.43 -3.75 -18.06
C PRO A 93 2.20 -2.42 -18.17
N LEU A 94 2.80 -2.02 -17.06
CA LEU A 94 3.71 -0.88 -16.99
C LEU A 94 5.14 -1.28 -17.40
N PRO A 95 5.98 -0.31 -17.83
CA PRO A 95 7.35 -0.58 -18.24
C PRO A 95 8.17 -1.33 -17.17
N ASN A 96 8.98 -2.29 -17.63
CA ASN A 96 9.92 -3.07 -16.81
C ASN A 96 11.34 -2.91 -17.38
N PRO A 97 12.32 -2.39 -16.60
CA PRO A 97 12.26 -2.09 -15.17
C PRO A 97 11.45 -0.83 -14.83
N PRO A 98 10.86 -0.77 -13.63
CA PRO A 98 10.11 0.40 -13.19
C PRO A 98 11.04 1.60 -12.98
N SER A 99 10.54 2.80 -13.28
CA SER A 99 11.29 4.05 -13.09
C SER A 99 11.57 4.37 -11.62
N ARG A 100 10.74 3.85 -10.70
CA ARG A 100 10.82 4.07 -9.25
C ARG A 100 10.50 2.79 -8.49
N ALA A 101 11.08 2.66 -7.29
CA ALA A 101 10.74 1.56 -6.40
C ALA A 101 9.31 1.74 -5.85
N ALA A 102 8.51 0.68 -5.88
CA ALA A 102 7.16 0.69 -5.36
C ALA A 102 7.15 0.74 -3.82
N VAL A 103 6.45 1.73 -3.25
CA VAL A 103 6.21 1.91 -1.81
C VAL A 103 4.72 1.91 -1.47
N TYR A 104 4.39 1.46 -0.25
CA TYR A 104 3.03 1.22 0.23
C TYR A 104 2.88 1.64 1.70
N TYR A 105 1.71 2.19 2.07
CA TYR A 105 1.39 2.60 3.44
C TYR A 105 1.02 1.43 4.35
N PHE A 106 0.49 0.36 3.77
CA PHE A 106 0.26 -0.92 4.42
C PHE A 106 0.92 -2.03 3.59
N PRO A 107 1.16 -3.22 4.16
CA PRO A 107 1.62 -4.37 3.39
C PRO A 107 0.86 -4.54 2.07
N PRO A 108 1.54 -4.67 0.91
CA PRO A 108 0.85 -4.85 -0.36
C PRO A 108 0.06 -6.16 -0.34
N PRO A 109 -1.21 -6.18 -0.77
CA PRO A 109 -2.05 -7.38 -0.77
C PRO A 109 -1.43 -8.59 -1.48
N PHE A 110 -0.73 -8.36 -2.60
CA PHE A 110 -0.06 -9.44 -3.33
C PHE A 110 1.08 -10.11 -2.55
N VAL A 111 1.60 -9.50 -1.48
CA VAL A 111 2.58 -10.13 -0.59
C VAL A 111 1.94 -11.31 0.16
N PHE A 112 0.63 -11.28 0.39
CA PHE A 112 -0.13 -12.36 1.03
C PHE A 112 -0.55 -13.40 -0.01
N THR A 113 -1.11 -12.98 -1.15
CA THR A 113 -1.57 -13.94 -2.17
C THR A 113 -0.42 -14.77 -2.77
N SER A 114 0.81 -14.25 -2.77
CA SER A 114 2.02 -14.97 -3.21
C SER A 114 2.85 -15.56 -2.06
N ALA A 115 2.36 -15.53 -0.81
CA ALA A 115 3.15 -15.94 0.36
C ALA A 115 3.39 -17.46 0.45
N GLY A 116 2.54 -18.28 -0.17
CA GLY A 116 2.61 -19.74 -0.07
C GLY A 116 2.51 -20.21 1.38
N ASP A 117 3.49 -20.98 1.83
CA ASP A 117 3.63 -21.51 3.19
C ASP A 117 3.72 -20.41 4.28
N LYS A 118 4.13 -19.19 3.92
CA LYS A 118 4.27 -18.07 4.85
C LYS A 118 2.97 -17.31 5.11
N LEU A 119 1.88 -17.63 4.41
CA LEU A 119 0.62 -16.89 4.50
C LEU A 119 0.12 -16.80 5.93
N GLY A 120 0.07 -17.94 6.65
CA GLY A 120 -0.42 -17.97 8.03
C GLY A 120 0.39 -17.08 8.97
N ARG A 121 1.73 -17.11 8.87
CA ARG A 121 2.60 -16.22 9.64
C ARG A 121 2.37 -14.75 9.30
N TYR A 122 2.27 -14.41 8.02
CA TYR A 122 2.06 -13.02 7.60
C TYR A 122 0.72 -12.47 8.09
N ILE A 123 -0.35 -13.27 8.01
CA ILE A 123 -1.66 -12.91 8.58
C ILE A 123 -1.53 -12.72 10.09
N HIS A 124 -0.97 -13.70 10.80
CA HIS A 124 -0.87 -13.66 12.26
C HIS A 124 -0.03 -12.49 12.77
N ASN A 125 1.10 -12.21 12.13
CA ASN A 125 1.92 -11.07 12.52
C ASN A 125 1.30 -9.73 12.06
N TYR A 126 0.56 -9.69 10.95
CA TYR A 126 -0.20 -8.49 10.58
C TYR A 126 -1.24 -8.14 11.65
N THR A 127 -2.00 -9.14 12.15
CA THR A 127 -2.97 -8.92 13.22
C THR A 127 -2.33 -8.50 14.54
N TRP A 128 -1.03 -8.74 14.73
CA TRP A 128 -0.26 -8.18 15.84
C TRP A 128 0.10 -6.70 15.63
N ILE A 129 0.58 -6.33 14.45
CA ILE A 129 1.12 -4.99 14.18
C ILE A 129 0.11 -3.98 13.59
N HIS A 130 -1.10 -4.41 13.22
CA HIS A 130 -2.04 -3.56 12.44
C HIS A 130 -2.35 -2.23 13.14
N MET A 131 -2.55 -2.24 14.46
CA MET A 131 -2.83 -1.00 15.21
C MET A 131 -1.68 -0.01 15.11
N PHE A 132 -0.43 -0.49 15.19
CA PHE A 132 0.72 0.38 15.01
C PHE A 132 0.83 0.88 13.55
N CYS A 133 0.55 0.03 12.55
CA CYS A 133 0.49 0.46 11.16
C CYS A 133 -0.54 1.57 10.92
N ARG A 134 -1.64 1.60 11.69
CA ARG A 134 -2.62 2.70 11.70
C ARG A 134 -2.08 3.93 12.42
N GLN A 135 -1.60 3.76 13.66
CA GLN A 135 -1.08 4.85 14.49
C GLN A 135 0.06 5.62 13.81
N ARG A 136 1.00 4.93 13.14
CA ARG A 136 2.13 5.60 12.48
C ARG A 136 1.74 6.56 11.36
N LEU A 137 0.52 6.47 10.85
CA LEU A 137 0.01 7.37 9.81
C LEU A 137 -0.71 8.60 10.38
N LEU A 138 -1.10 8.54 11.66
CA LEU A 138 -1.78 9.63 12.36
C LEU A 138 -0.83 10.42 13.24
N GLU A 139 0.10 9.71 13.89
CA GLU A 139 0.99 10.27 14.90
C GLU A 139 2.24 10.87 14.25
N PRO A 140 2.47 12.19 14.35
CA PRO A 140 3.61 12.85 13.73
C PRO A 140 4.98 12.37 14.24
N HIS A 141 5.00 11.81 15.45
CA HIS A 141 6.22 11.31 16.09
C HIS A 141 6.74 10.02 15.44
N PHE A 142 5.89 9.30 14.71
CA PHE A 142 6.28 8.10 13.99
C PHE A 142 6.65 8.43 12.55
N ASP A 143 7.63 7.69 12.02
CA ASP A 143 7.93 7.73 10.59
C ASP A 143 6.77 7.07 9.80
N GLY A 144 5.79 7.90 9.44
CA GLY A 144 4.62 7.52 8.66
C GLY A 144 4.91 7.24 7.19
N ARG A 145 6.19 7.25 6.75
CA ARG A 145 6.53 7.04 5.34
C ARG A 145 6.03 5.69 4.82
N PRO A 146 5.65 5.60 3.54
CA PRO A 146 5.35 4.31 2.94
C PRO A 146 6.64 3.45 2.86
N LEU A 147 6.49 2.14 3.06
CA LEU A 147 7.60 1.18 3.03
C LEU A 147 7.65 0.45 1.68
N LYS A 148 8.85 0.04 1.28
CA LYS A 148 9.12 -0.82 0.13
C LYS A 148 8.60 -2.24 0.38
N ILE A 149 8.38 -2.98 -0.70
CA ILE A 149 7.92 -4.38 -0.63
C ILE A 149 8.86 -5.26 0.21
N SER A 150 10.18 -5.06 0.11
CA SER A 150 11.16 -5.81 0.92
C SER A 150 11.12 -5.45 2.40
N GLU A 151 10.87 -4.18 2.73
CA GLU A 151 10.68 -3.71 4.10
C GLU A 151 9.42 -4.36 4.68
N TRP A 152 8.30 -4.35 3.94
CA TRP A 152 7.07 -5.02 4.37
C TRP A 152 7.21 -6.54 4.57
N LYS A 153 7.90 -7.24 3.67
CA LYS A 153 8.20 -8.67 3.84
C LYS A 153 9.04 -8.93 5.11
N HIS A 154 10.00 -8.04 5.41
CA HIS A 154 10.78 -8.15 6.62
C HIS A 154 9.93 -7.92 7.88
N THR A 155 9.12 -6.86 7.87
CA THR A 155 8.16 -6.56 8.94
C THR A 155 7.22 -7.75 9.17
N LEU A 156 6.59 -8.28 8.13
CA LEU A 156 5.64 -9.40 8.24
C LEU A 156 6.28 -10.71 8.70
N HIS A 157 7.60 -10.89 8.52
CA HIS A 157 8.31 -12.02 9.10
C HIS A 157 8.38 -11.94 10.63
N GLY A 158 8.38 -10.73 11.19
CA GLY A 158 8.19 -10.47 12.62
C GLY A 158 9.46 -10.47 13.47
N ASP A 159 10.64 -10.43 12.86
CA ASP A 159 11.89 -10.26 13.61
C ASP A 159 12.18 -8.77 13.83
N TYR A 160 11.89 -8.29 15.05
CA TYR A 160 12.12 -6.92 15.48
C TYR A 160 13.33 -6.80 16.43
N SER A 161 14.18 -7.83 16.52
CA SER A 161 15.36 -7.80 17.38
C SER A 161 16.36 -6.73 16.93
N VAL A 162 16.63 -5.75 17.79
CA VAL A 162 17.60 -4.69 17.50
C VAL A 162 18.95 -5.12 18.05
N ASP A 163 19.96 -5.10 17.20
CA ASP A 163 21.31 -5.46 17.61
C ASP A 163 21.80 -4.45 18.64
N ASN A 164 22.40 -4.93 19.73
CA ASN A 164 23.04 -4.06 20.70
C ASN A 164 24.25 -3.37 20.04
N GLU A 165 24.12 -2.06 19.81
CA GLU A 165 25.18 -1.20 19.25
C GLU A 165 26.47 -1.23 20.10
N SER A 166 26.38 -1.69 21.34
CA SER A 166 27.47 -1.85 22.31
C SER A 166 28.21 -3.18 22.22
N SER A 167 27.83 -4.11 21.34
CA SER A 167 28.59 -5.35 21.17
C SER A 167 29.91 -5.06 20.43
N PRO A 168 31.09 -5.25 21.08
CA PRO A 168 32.36 -4.95 20.45
C PRO A 168 32.53 -5.84 19.21
N LYS A 169 32.81 -5.22 18.06
CA LYS A 169 33.13 -5.96 16.83
C LYS A 169 34.33 -6.85 17.13
N ALA A 170 34.13 -8.16 17.09
CA ALA A 170 35.18 -9.11 17.42
C ALA A 170 36.40 -8.88 16.49
N PRO A 171 37.62 -8.81 17.05
CA PRO A 171 38.82 -8.67 16.23
C PRO A 171 38.94 -9.87 15.29
N GLY A 172 38.99 -9.61 13.97
CA GLY A 172 39.06 -10.64 12.93
C GLY A 172 37.78 -10.89 12.13
N GLN A 173 36.74 -10.05 12.29
CA GLN A 173 35.56 -10.14 11.44
C GLN A 173 35.92 -9.92 9.96
N PRO A 174 35.46 -10.81 9.06
CA PRO A 174 35.76 -10.69 7.63
C PRO A 174 35.22 -9.35 7.09
N VAL A 175 35.87 -8.82 6.05
CA VAL A 175 35.39 -7.64 5.33
C VAL A 175 33.99 -7.94 4.80
N ILE A 176 32.97 -7.49 5.53
CA ILE A 176 31.57 -7.65 5.14
C ILE A 176 31.39 -6.86 3.84
N ASP A 177 30.79 -7.49 2.84
CA ASP A 177 30.37 -6.84 1.60
C ASP A 177 29.58 -5.57 1.95
N ALA A 178 30.00 -4.41 1.42
CA ALA A 178 29.33 -3.13 1.66
C ALA A 178 27.83 -3.20 1.36
N LYS A 179 27.42 -4.04 0.38
CA LYS A 179 26.00 -4.28 0.08
C LYS A 179 25.28 -5.00 1.21
N ALA A 180 25.92 -5.99 1.83
CA ALA A 180 25.37 -6.71 2.98
C ALA A 180 25.25 -5.80 4.21
N SER A 181 26.24 -4.92 4.44
CA SER A 181 26.17 -3.89 5.49
C SER A 181 24.97 -2.95 5.28
N LEU A 182 24.79 -2.41 4.07
CA LEU A 182 23.67 -1.53 3.76
C LEU A 182 22.31 -2.23 3.91
N GLN A 183 22.20 -3.50 3.51
CA GLN A 183 20.98 -4.28 3.73
C GLN A 183 20.71 -4.54 5.20
N HIS A 184 21.76 -4.81 5.98
CA HIS A 184 21.66 -5.01 7.42
C HIS A 184 21.21 -3.72 8.11
N GLU A 185 21.86 -2.59 7.84
CA GLU A 185 21.48 -1.27 8.34
C GLU A 185 20.02 -0.94 8.01
N HIS A 186 19.59 -1.20 6.76
CA HIS A 186 18.21 -0.98 6.35
C HIS A 186 17.21 -1.85 7.12
N LYS A 187 17.54 -3.12 7.37
CA LYS A 187 16.73 -3.99 8.24
C LYS A 187 16.68 -3.45 9.66
N GLN A 188 17.82 -3.04 10.23
CA GLN A 188 17.88 -2.47 11.58
C GLN A 188 17.02 -1.21 11.73
N VAL A 189 16.93 -0.35 10.72
CA VAL A 189 16.01 0.81 10.73
C VAL A 189 14.56 0.35 10.88
N ILE A 190 14.14 -0.67 10.11
CA ILE A 190 12.79 -1.22 10.21
C ILE A 190 12.56 -1.91 11.57
N ARG A 191 13.52 -2.69 12.06
CA ARG A 191 13.41 -3.32 13.38
C ARG A 191 13.28 -2.29 14.48
N LYS A 192 14.09 -1.23 14.46
CA LYS A 192 13.99 -0.11 15.41
C LYS A 192 12.64 0.60 15.33
N LEU A 193 12.08 0.78 14.13
CA LEU A 193 10.76 1.38 13.96
C LEU A 193 9.69 0.61 14.75
N PHE A 194 9.63 -0.71 14.60
CA PHE A 194 8.63 -1.55 15.28
C PHE A 194 8.98 -1.82 16.76
N ALA A 195 10.24 -2.10 17.09
CA ALA A 195 10.63 -2.41 18.46
C ALA A 195 10.66 -1.18 19.38
N LYS A 196 11.33 -0.10 18.95
CA LYS A 196 11.52 1.10 19.80
C LYS A 196 10.33 2.04 19.75
N SER A 197 9.81 2.33 18.56
CA SER A 197 8.73 3.32 18.43
C SER A 197 7.37 2.74 18.85
N ALA A 198 7.09 1.49 18.49
CA ALA A 198 5.82 0.84 18.82
C ALA A 198 5.86 0.00 20.11
N GLY A 199 7.05 -0.24 20.68
CA GLY A 199 7.21 -1.13 21.83
C GLY A 199 6.86 -2.60 21.52
N LEU A 200 6.88 -3.00 20.24
CA LEU A 200 6.47 -4.34 19.84
C LEU A 200 7.60 -5.35 20.06
N ALA A 201 7.29 -6.45 20.74
CA ALA A 201 8.13 -7.63 20.77
C ALA A 201 8.16 -8.33 19.40
N SER A 202 9.27 -9.02 19.10
CA SER A 202 9.35 -9.91 17.94
C SER A 202 8.23 -10.95 17.98
N TYR A 203 7.73 -11.29 16.80
CA TYR A 203 6.67 -12.26 16.58
C TYR A 203 6.97 -13.62 17.25
N SER A 204 5.93 -14.19 17.83
CA SER A 204 5.93 -15.56 18.31
C SER A 204 4.57 -16.22 18.04
N GLU A 205 4.58 -17.53 17.81
CA GLU A 205 3.38 -18.29 17.39
C GLU A 205 2.37 -18.49 18.54
N ASP A 206 2.81 -18.34 19.78
CA ASP A 206 1.99 -18.38 21.01
C ASP A 206 1.22 -17.08 21.28
N MET A 207 1.54 -15.99 20.55
CA MET A 207 0.80 -14.74 20.66
C MET A 207 -0.67 -14.94 20.25
N THR A 208 -1.56 -14.15 20.85
CA THR A 208 -3.00 -14.15 20.52
C THR A 208 -3.50 -12.72 20.26
N PRO A 209 -2.97 -12.04 19.24
CA PRO A 209 -3.33 -10.67 18.93
C PRO A 209 -4.82 -10.54 18.60
N LYS A 210 -5.35 -9.33 18.85
CA LYS A 210 -6.74 -9.01 18.50
C LYS A 210 -6.81 -8.44 17.10
N PHE A 211 -7.59 -9.08 16.25
CA PHE A 211 -8.04 -8.52 14.97
C PHE A 211 -9.54 -8.28 15.02
N ARG A 212 -9.93 -7.01 14.91
CA ARG A 212 -11.29 -6.56 15.23
C ARG A 212 -11.63 -7.01 16.66
N SER A 213 -12.71 -7.79 16.83
CA SER A 213 -13.17 -8.29 18.13
C SER A 213 -12.65 -9.69 18.47
N ASN A 214 -11.90 -10.33 17.56
CA ASN A 214 -11.49 -11.72 17.68
C ASN A 214 -10.02 -11.85 18.06
N ARG A 215 -9.71 -12.76 19.00
CA ARG A 215 -8.34 -13.20 19.25
C ARG A 215 -7.95 -14.21 18.19
N ILE A 216 -6.83 -13.97 17.55
CA ILE A 216 -6.34 -14.79 16.43
C ILE A 216 -5.17 -15.62 16.92
N THR A 217 -5.23 -16.93 16.73
CA THR A 217 -4.11 -17.85 16.95
C THR A 217 -3.33 -18.08 15.64
N ALA A 218 -2.09 -18.56 15.74
CA ALA A 218 -1.30 -18.96 14.56
C ALA A 218 -2.01 -20.04 13.71
N ALA A 219 -2.69 -21.00 14.35
CA ALA A 219 -3.44 -22.07 13.68
C ALA A 219 -4.65 -21.54 12.90
N GLN A 220 -5.39 -20.59 13.46
CA GLN A 220 -6.48 -19.90 12.75
C GLN A 220 -5.93 -19.09 11.58
N ALA A 221 -4.87 -18.32 11.77
CA ALA A 221 -4.26 -17.53 10.70
C ALA A 221 -3.79 -18.38 9.52
N ALA A 222 -3.36 -19.63 9.76
CA ALA A 222 -2.93 -20.55 8.73
C ALA A 222 -4.07 -21.26 7.98
N SER A 223 -5.24 -21.46 8.61
CA SER A 223 -6.33 -22.29 8.05
C SER A 223 -7.60 -21.51 7.70
N ASP A 224 -7.85 -20.38 8.36
CA ASP A 224 -9.07 -19.59 8.20
C ASP A 224 -9.00 -18.69 6.95
N ARG A 225 -9.67 -19.13 5.89
CA ARG A 225 -9.80 -18.37 4.64
C ARG A 225 -10.63 -17.10 4.78
N ALA A 226 -11.60 -17.06 5.70
CA ALA A 226 -12.38 -15.85 5.94
C ALA A 226 -11.51 -14.78 6.59
N LEU A 227 -10.70 -15.15 7.59
CA LEU A 227 -9.70 -14.23 8.16
C LEU A 227 -8.71 -13.71 7.10
N ALA A 228 -8.19 -14.61 6.25
CA ALA A 228 -7.31 -14.21 5.16
C ALA A 228 -7.98 -13.19 4.22
N ARG A 229 -9.23 -13.45 3.84
CA ARG A 229 -10.06 -12.54 3.03
C ARG A 229 -10.19 -11.18 3.70
N GLU A 230 -10.56 -11.13 4.98
CA GLU A 230 -10.73 -9.88 5.73
C GLU A 230 -9.43 -9.06 5.83
N VAL A 231 -8.31 -9.71 6.10
CA VAL A 231 -7.00 -9.04 6.17
C VAL A 231 -6.60 -8.48 4.80
N ILE A 232 -6.72 -9.29 3.73
CA ILE A 232 -6.34 -8.85 2.38
C ILE A 232 -7.28 -7.74 1.89
N TRP A 233 -8.57 -7.81 2.22
CA TRP A 233 -9.53 -6.75 1.96
C TRP A 233 -9.14 -5.45 2.65
N GLU A 234 -8.92 -5.47 3.97
CA GLU A 234 -8.51 -4.30 4.74
C GLU A 234 -7.23 -3.68 4.16
N LEU A 235 -6.24 -4.50 3.81
CA LEU A 235 -4.99 -4.02 3.23
C LEU A 235 -5.16 -3.34 1.87
N ASN A 236 -6.12 -3.78 1.05
CA ASN A 236 -6.44 -3.09 -0.21
C ASN A 236 -7.08 -1.73 0.09
N GLU A 237 -8.09 -1.73 0.95
CA GLU A 237 -8.87 -0.56 1.31
C GLU A 237 -8.00 0.53 1.93
N MET A 238 -7.22 0.18 2.97
CA MET A 238 -6.33 1.11 3.66
C MET A 238 -5.22 1.64 2.75
N ASN A 239 -4.66 0.80 1.89
CA ASN A 239 -3.69 1.27 0.90
C ASN A 239 -4.33 2.22 -0.12
N TRP A 240 -5.55 1.96 -0.56
CA TRP A 240 -6.26 2.80 -1.51
C TRP A 240 -6.58 4.17 -0.91
N GLN A 241 -7.16 4.23 0.29
CA GLN A 241 -7.48 5.48 1.00
C GLN A 241 -6.22 6.35 1.23
N CYS A 242 -5.15 5.75 1.75
CA CYS A 242 -3.89 6.48 1.98
C CYS A 242 -3.27 6.98 0.66
N LYS A 243 -3.41 6.21 -0.43
CA LYS A 243 -2.89 6.59 -1.75
C LYS A 243 -3.72 7.69 -2.39
N LEU A 244 -5.04 7.68 -2.23
CA LEU A 244 -5.89 8.76 -2.73
C LEU A 244 -5.54 10.08 -2.04
N ARG A 245 -5.44 10.07 -0.70
CA ARG A 245 -5.00 11.25 0.08
C ARG A 245 -3.63 11.74 -0.35
N ALA A 246 -2.65 10.84 -0.42
CA ALA A 246 -1.29 11.22 -0.79
C ALA A 246 -1.18 11.71 -2.24
N LEU A 247 -1.97 11.15 -3.16
CA LEU A 247 -2.03 11.60 -4.55
C LEU A 247 -2.71 12.97 -4.64
N ASP A 248 -3.81 13.19 -3.94
CA ASP A 248 -4.48 14.48 -3.88
C ASP A 248 -3.53 15.57 -3.39
N SER A 249 -2.82 15.34 -2.28
CA SER A 249 -1.82 16.28 -1.76
C SER A 249 -0.65 16.52 -2.72
N LEU A 250 -0.28 15.52 -3.52
CA LEU A 250 0.79 15.64 -4.50
C LEU A 250 0.37 16.44 -5.75
N VAL A 251 -0.90 16.32 -6.14
CA VAL A 251 -1.45 16.88 -7.38
C VAL A 251 -2.02 18.28 -7.16
N VAL A 252 -2.62 18.52 -5.99
CA VAL A 252 -3.21 19.79 -5.59
C VAL A 252 -2.17 20.56 -4.77
N ASP A 253 -1.28 21.23 -5.49
CA ASP A 253 -0.17 22.10 -5.07
C ASP A 253 0.04 22.36 -3.55
N ALA A 254 1.29 22.18 -3.11
CA ALA A 254 1.72 22.22 -1.71
C ALA A 254 1.74 23.63 -1.08
N ASP A 255 1.63 24.70 -1.89
CA ASP A 255 1.72 26.09 -1.41
C ASP A 255 0.41 26.64 -0.79
N ARG A 256 -0.45 25.74 -0.31
CA ARG A 256 -1.74 26.10 0.31
C ARG A 256 -1.58 26.32 1.80
N SER A 257 -2.44 27.19 2.35
CA SER A 257 -2.55 27.35 3.80
C SER A 257 -2.94 26.04 4.49
N GLU A 258 -2.53 25.87 5.75
CA GLU A 258 -2.87 24.67 6.53
C GLU A 258 -4.38 24.40 6.59
N TRP A 259 -5.18 25.46 6.63
CA TRP A 259 -6.63 25.37 6.64
C TRP A 259 -7.18 24.71 5.36
N LEU A 260 -6.71 25.14 4.18
CA LEU A 260 -7.13 24.55 2.91
C LEU A 260 -6.67 23.09 2.80
N ARG A 261 -5.48 22.76 3.31
CA ARG A 261 -5.03 21.37 3.39
C ARG A 261 -5.98 20.52 4.22
N TRP A 262 -6.41 21.00 5.38
CA TRP A 262 -7.36 20.28 6.24
C TRP A 262 -8.72 20.09 5.58
N GLU A 263 -9.24 21.13 4.93
CA GLU A 263 -10.48 21.05 4.16
C GLU A 263 -10.40 19.99 3.05
N HIS A 264 -9.26 19.90 2.37
CA HIS A 264 -9.04 18.89 1.35
C HIS A 264 -8.93 17.48 1.93
N GLU A 265 -8.17 17.31 3.01
CA GLU A 265 -8.08 16.02 3.71
C GLU A 265 -9.45 15.55 4.20
N GLN A 266 -10.29 16.47 4.70
CA GLN A 266 -11.67 16.19 5.07
C GLN A 266 -12.50 15.73 3.86
N ALA A 267 -12.42 16.43 2.73
CA ALA A 267 -13.14 16.06 1.51
C ALA A 267 -12.71 14.69 0.96
N VAL A 268 -11.43 14.34 1.10
CA VAL A 268 -10.92 13.01 0.78
C VAL A 268 -11.53 11.96 1.72
N CYS A 269 -11.63 12.26 3.02
CA CYS A 269 -12.26 11.37 4.01
C CYS A 269 -13.75 11.13 3.77
N GLU A 270 -14.43 12.03 3.06
CA GLU A 270 -15.85 11.89 2.70
C GLU A 270 -16.09 10.89 1.56
N VAL A 271 -15.03 10.47 0.84
CA VAL A 271 -15.12 9.47 -0.25
C VAL A 271 -15.55 8.09 0.25
N TRP A 272 -15.26 7.74 1.50
CA TRP A 272 -15.58 6.45 2.11
C TRP A 272 -16.49 6.62 3.33
N TRP A 273 -17.29 7.68 3.34
CA TRP A 273 -18.16 8.00 4.45
C TRP A 273 -19.33 7.00 4.56
N GLU A 274 -19.35 6.19 5.61
CA GLU A 274 -20.41 5.19 5.84
C GLU A 274 -21.57 5.72 6.69
N THR A 275 -21.28 6.51 7.72
CA THR A 275 -22.31 7.04 8.63
C THR A 275 -22.07 8.50 9.00
N LYS A 276 -23.12 9.34 9.00
CA LYS A 276 -23.07 10.79 9.31
C LYS A 276 -22.42 11.17 10.66
N ALA A 277 -22.13 10.20 11.53
CA ALA A 277 -21.61 10.43 12.88
C ALA A 277 -20.08 10.24 13.01
N GLU A 278 -19.37 9.85 11.95
CA GLU A 278 -17.94 9.56 12.03
C GLU A 278 -17.08 10.81 11.82
N SER A 279 -15.96 10.90 12.54
CA SER A 279 -14.94 11.91 12.26
C SER A 279 -14.10 11.49 11.05
N ALA A 280 -13.52 12.43 10.30
CA ALA A 280 -12.61 12.10 9.19
C ALA A 280 -11.41 11.24 9.61
N HIS A 281 -10.96 11.33 10.86
CA HIS A 281 -9.90 10.48 11.38
C HIS A 281 -10.37 9.05 11.65
N SER A 282 -11.65 8.88 12.00
CA SER A 282 -12.28 7.57 12.18
C SER A 282 -12.51 6.87 10.85
N SER A 283 -12.81 7.62 9.79
CA SER A 283 -13.11 7.05 8.47
C SER A 283 -11.86 6.51 7.76
N LEU A 284 -10.66 6.95 8.14
CA LEU A 284 -9.38 6.43 7.60
C LEU A 284 -9.13 4.95 7.88
N PHE A 285 -9.94 4.31 8.73
CA PHE A 285 -9.70 2.93 9.15
C PHE A 285 -10.93 2.05 9.06
N CYS A 286 -10.76 0.85 8.51
CA CYS A 286 -11.81 -0.15 8.52
C CYS A 286 -12.20 -0.49 9.97
N THR A 287 -13.49 -0.36 10.25
CA THR A 287 -14.14 -0.79 11.49
C THR A 287 -14.77 -2.17 11.30
N GLN A 288 -15.28 -2.78 12.38
CA GLN A 288 -16.05 -4.04 12.27
C GLN A 288 -17.28 -3.90 11.36
N ARG A 289 -17.80 -2.69 11.19
CA ARG A 289 -18.99 -2.40 10.38
C ARG A 289 -18.65 -1.97 8.96
N SER A 290 -17.36 -1.83 8.64
CA SER A 290 -16.99 -1.27 7.36
C SER A 290 -17.48 -2.12 6.20
N ARG A 291 -18.17 -1.45 5.28
CA ARG A 291 -18.77 -2.05 4.09
C ARG A 291 -17.98 -1.62 2.88
N PHE A 292 -18.03 -2.47 1.85
CA PHE A 292 -17.47 -2.10 0.56
C PHE A 292 -18.30 -0.97 -0.06
N CYS A 293 -17.70 0.23 -0.20
CA CYS A 293 -18.39 1.43 -0.68
C CYS A 293 -18.45 1.58 -2.22
N TRP A 294 -18.10 0.52 -2.96
CA TRP A 294 -18.06 0.54 -4.43
C TRP A 294 -18.90 -0.58 -5.06
N THR A 295 -20.00 -0.97 -4.42
CA THR A 295 -20.94 -1.99 -4.93
C THR A 295 -21.27 -1.73 -6.41
N PRO A 296 -21.12 -2.75 -7.29
CA PRO A 296 -21.42 -2.60 -8.71
C PRO A 296 -22.85 -2.14 -8.94
N VAL A 297 -23.01 -1.35 -9.99
CA VAL A 297 -24.32 -0.91 -10.47
C VAL A 297 -25.26 -2.08 -10.68
N GLY A 298 -26.50 -1.94 -10.19
CA GLY A 298 -27.54 -2.96 -10.28
C GLY A 298 -27.53 -4.01 -9.16
N ALA A 299 -26.50 -4.06 -8.31
CA ALA A 299 -26.51 -4.87 -7.09
C ALA A 299 -27.23 -4.13 -5.95
N ASP A 300 -27.75 -4.89 -4.98
CA ASP A 300 -28.48 -4.33 -3.84
C ASP A 300 -27.63 -3.30 -3.08
N GLY A 301 -28.25 -2.15 -2.78
CA GLY A 301 -27.58 -1.05 -2.06
C GLY A 301 -26.66 -0.17 -2.91
N TRP A 302 -26.55 -0.36 -4.24
CA TRP A 302 -25.66 0.47 -5.08
C TRP A 302 -25.92 1.99 -4.95
N ARG A 303 -27.17 2.39 -4.73
CA ARG A 303 -27.55 3.81 -4.56
C ARG A 303 -26.96 4.43 -3.29
N GLU A 304 -26.68 3.64 -2.26
CA GLU A 304 -26.03 4.12 -1.03
C GLU A 304 -24.64 4.71 -1.34
N HIS A 305 -24.03 4.30 -2.45
CA HIS A 305 -22.69 4.73 -2.89
C HIS A 305 -22.70 5.93 -3.84
N MET A 306 -23.88 6.47 -4.18
CA MET A 306 -23.99 7.71 -4.93
C MET A 306 -23.22 8.84 -4.24
N HIS A 307 -23.34 8.90 -2.91
CA HIS A 307 -22.59 9.87 -2.12
C HIS A 307 -21.08 9.69 -2.31
N ASN A 308 -20.57 8.47 -2.13
CA ASN A 308 -19.14 8.16 -2.26
C ASN A 308 -18.59 8.54 -3.64
N LEU A 309 -19.33 8.24 -4.72
CA LEU A 309 -18.94 8.64 -6.08
C LEU A 309 -18.92 10.17 -6.24
N VAL A 310 -19.94 10.88 -5.75
CA VAL A 310 -19.98 12.35 -5.79
C VAL A 310 -18.79 12.95 -5.06
N MET A 311 -18.49 12.46 -3.85
CA MET A 311 -17.35 12.95 -3.08
C MET A 311 -16.01 12.62 -3.77
N PHE A 312 -15.91 11.44 -4.38
CA PHE A 312 -14.74 11.06 -5.16
C PHE A 312 -14.53 12.00 -6.36
N ILE A 313 -15.58 12.26 -7.14
CA ILE A 313 -15.52 13.20 -8.27
C ILE A 313 -15.17 14.61 -7.78
N ARG A 314 -15.70 15.06 -6.63
CA ARG A 314 -15.32 16.35 -6.04
C ARG A 314 -13.84 16.44 -5.69
N VAL A 315 -13.23 15.39 -5.13
CA VAL A 315 -11.78 15.33 -4.90
C VAL A 315 -11.06 15.48 -6.24
N LEU A 316 -11.40 14.64 -7.23
CA LEU A 316 -10.78 14.64 -8.56
C LEU A 316 -10.97 15.97 -9.31
N SER A 317 -12.06 16.71 -9.06
CA SER A 317 -12.36 17.98 -9.74
C SER A 317 -11.31 19.07 -9.52
N ARG A 318 -10.50 18.92 -8.46
CA ARG A 318 -9.41 19.83 -8.11
C ARG A 318 -8.11 19.49 -8.85
N TRP A 319 -8.04 18.34 -9.49
CA TRP A 319 -6.83 17.85 -10.14
C TRP A 319 -6.68 18.46 -11.54
N PRO A 320 -5.45 18.73 -12.01
CA PRO A 320 -5.22 19.20 -13.37
C PRO A 320 -5.75 18.21 -14.41
N ASN A 321 -6.30 18.73 -15.51
CA ASN A 321 -6.90 17.96 -16.59
C ASN A 321 -8.13 17.13 -16.18
N PHE A 322 -8.86 17.57 -15.15
CA PHE A 322 -10.13 16.96 -14.76
C PHE A 322 -11.10 16.87 -15.95
N PRO A 323 -11.64 15.66 -16.27
CA PRO A 323 -12.50 15.44 -17.45
C PRO A 323 -13.71 16.36 -17.50
N SER A 324 -13.97 16.97 -18.66
CA SER A 324 -15.14 17.85 -18.84
C SER A 324 -16.46 17.12 -18.65
N GLU A 325 -16.55 15.86 -19.10
CA GLU A 325 -17.73 15.01 -18.89
C GLU A 325 -18.16 14.91 -17.42
N LEU A 326 -17.19 14.79 -16.51
CA LEU A 326 -17.49 14.76 -15.07
C LEU A 326 -17.86 16.14 -14.53
N ARG A 327 -17.28 17.20 -15.08
CA ARG A 327 -17.54 18.59 -14.68
C ARG A 327 -18.98 18.99 -15.00
N ASP A 328 -19.45 18.64 -16.19
CA ASP A 328 -20.78 19.02 -16.67
C ASP A 328 -21.89 18.29 -15.89
N CYS A 329 -21.62 17.05 -15.44
CA CYS A 329 -22.56 16.23 -14.69
C CYS A 329 -22.53 16.44 -13.16
N LEU A 330 -21.52 17.13 -12.60
CA LEU A 330 -21.33 17.20 -11.14
C LEU A 330 -22.51 17.83 -10.39
N HIS A 331 -23.21 18.78 -11.03
CA HIS A 331 -24.39 19.44 -10.46
C HIS A 331 -25.69 18.65 -10.63
N ALA A 332 -25.72 17.71 -11.58
CA ALA A 332 -26.88 16.89 -11.90
C ALA A 332 -26.90 15.55 -11.14
N LEU A 333 -25.77 15.14 -10.57
CA LEU A 333 -25.66 13.93 -9.77
C LEU A 333 -26.57 14.01 -8.53
N GLY A 334 -27.51 13.07 -8.42
CA GLY A 334 -28.45 13.00 -7.31
C GLY A 334 -29.35 11.77 -7.37
N ASP A 335 -30.46 11.81 -6.65
CA ASP A 335 -31.37 10.66 -6.52
C ASP A 335 -32.00 10.21 -7.85
N GLN A 336 -32.05 11.10 -8.83
CA GLN A 336 -32.62 10.84 -10.17
C GLN A 336 -31.60 10.30 -11.18
N THR A 337 -30.32 10.17 -10.80
CA THR A 337 -29.31 9.59 -11.69
C THR A 337 -29.65 8.14 -11.98
N ASP A 338 -29.74 7.82 -13.26
CA ASP A 338 -30.02 6.46 -13.71
C ASP A 338 -28.77 5.55 -13.59
N THR A 339 -29.02 4.26 -13.74
CA THR A 339 -28.04 3.19 -13.65
C THR A 339 -26.90 3.34 -14.65
N ASP A 340 -27.20 3.73 -15.89
CA ASP A 340 -26.24 3.81 -17.00
C ASP A 340 -25.36 5.06 -16.87
N GLU A 341 -25.96 6.17 -16.47
CA GLU A 341 -25.27 7.42 -16.18
C GLU A 341 -24.31 7.25 -15.00
N PHE A 342 -24.75 6.61 -13.91
CA PHE A 342 -23.85 6.30 -12.80
C PHE A 342 -22.67 5.43 -13.25
N ALA A 343 -22.94 4.33 -13.96
CA ALA A 343 -21.90 3.41 -14.42
C ALA A 343 -20.87 4.13 -15.32
N ARG A 344 -21.35 5.01 -16.19
CA ARG A 344 -20.52 5.83 -17.08
C ARG A 344 -19.66 6.81 -16.28
N LEU A 345 -20.24 7.57 -15.36
CA LEU A 345 -19.51 8.57 -14.57
C LEU A 345 -18.47 7.91 -13.65
N GLU A 346 -18.81 6.79 -13.01
CA GLU A 346 -17.85 6.00 -12.24
C GLU A 346 -16.68 5.53 -13.12
N LYS A 347 -16.97 4.98 -14.30
CA LYS A 347 -15.94 4.52 -15.25
C LYS A 347 -14.95 5.63 -15.61
N VAL A 348 -15.45 6.83 -15.92
CA VAL A 348 -14.61 7.98 -16.29
C VAL A 348 -13.79 8.47 -15.09
N ALA A 349 -14.41 8.58 -13.90
CA ALA A 349 -13.73 9.01 -12.67
C ALA A 349 -12.60 8.04 -12.27
N VAL A 350 -12.88 6.74 -12.29
CA VAL A 350 -11.92 5.70 -11.95
C VAL A 350 -10.77 5.64 -12.97
N ALA A 351 -11.06 5.75 -14.27
CA ALA A 351 -10.02 5.82 -15.31
C ALA A 351 -9.11 7.05 -15.14
N PHE A 352 -9.67 8.21 -14.81
CA PHE A 352 -8.91 9.42 -14.52
C PHE A 352 -8.02 9.27 -13.28
N TYR A 353 -8.54 8.68 -12.21
CA TYR A 353 -7.76 8.38 -11.00
C TYR A 353 -6.60 7.42 -11.29
N VAL A 354 -6.86 6.28 -11.94
CA VAL A 354 -5.85 5.24 -12.19
C VAL A 354 -4.73 5.75 -13.10
N SER A 355 -5.08 6.49 -14.16
CA SER A 355 -4.09 7.08 -15.07
C SER A 355 -3.24 8.14 -14.38
N THR A 356 -3.84 9.00 -13.54
CA THR A 356 -3.11 9.99 -12.74
C THR A 356 -2.20 9.32 -11.72
N PHE A 357 -2.71 8.31 -10.99
CA PHE A 357 -1.92 7.53 -10.03
C PHE A 357 -0.69 6.92 -10.68
N THR A 358 -0.89 6.24 -11.81
CA THR A 358 0.17 5.55 -12.55
C THR A 358 1.26 6.52 -13.01
N ARG A 359 0.86 7.70 -13.50
CA ARG A 359 1.78 8.76 -13.94
C ARG A 359 2.69 9.26 -12.83
N HIS A 360 2.16 9.45 -11.61
CA HIS A 360 2.92 9.98 -10.49
C HIS A 360 3.74 8.91 -9.74
N TYR A 361 3.18 7.71 -9.56
CA TYR A 361 3.81 6.65 -8.77
C TYR A 361 4.58 5.61 -9.60
N GLY A 362 4.39 5.56 -10.92
CA GLY A 362 5.06 4.61 -11.81
C GLY A 362 4.70 3.14 -11.54
N ARG A 363 3.56 2.87 -10.89
CA ARG A 363 3.04 1.54 -10.55
C ARG A 363 1.52 1.53 -10.55
N LEU A 364 0.91 0.35 -10.54
CA LEU A 364 -0.54 0.21 -10.42
C LEU A 364 -1.04 0.58 -9.00
N PRO A 365 -2.23 1.18 -8.85
CA PRO A 365 -2.83 1.44 -7.55
C PRO A 365 -3.27 0.14 -6.85
N CYS A 366 -3.47 0.20 -5.53
CA CYS A 366 -4.37 -0.75 -4.89
C CYS A 366 -5.79 -0.25 -5.18
N ILE A 367 -6.67 -1.15 -5.59
CA ILE A 367 -8.07 -0.83 -5.89
C ILE A 367 -8.96 -1.35 -4.76
N PRO A 368 -10.10 -0.71 -4.50
CA PRO A 368 -11.08 -1.24 -3.57
C PRO A 368 -11.61 -2.58 -4.13
N LEU A 369 -11.73 -3.58 -3.26
CA LEU A 369 -12.24 -4.92 -3.58
C LEU A 369 -13.42 -5.24 -2.68
N HIS A 370 -14.38 -6.04 -3.17
CA HIS A 370 -15.43 -6.57 -2.31
C HIS A 370 -15.10 -8.00 -1.87
N CYS A 371 -15.48 -8.30 -0.62
CA CYS A 371 -15.52 -9.67 -0.14
C CYS A 371 -16.62 -10.42 -0.88
N VAL A 372 -16.28 -11.58 -1.46
CA VAL A 372 -17.27 -12.48 -2.04
C VAL A 372 -17.87 -13.29 -0.91
N ASP A 373 -19.20 -13.26 -0.78
CA ASP A 373 -19.92 -14.12 0.16
C ASP A 373 -19.78 -15.57 -0.29
N ILE A 374 -18.90 -16.30 0.40
CA ILE A 374 -18.84 -17.75 0.31
C ILE A 374 -19.95 -18.24 1.22
N SER A 375 -21.20 -18.22 0.73
CA SER A 375 -22.24 -19.02 1.37
C SER A 375 -21.68 -20.43 1.48
N PRO A 376 -21.63 -21.03 2.68
CA PRO A 376 -21.26 -22.43 2.78
C PRO A 376 -22.22 -23.17 1.87
N ILE A 377 -21.69 -23.79 0.81
CA ILE A 377 -22.47 -24.65 -0.07
C ILE A 377 -23.14 -25.61 0.89
N ALA A 378 -24.44 -25.42 1.11
CA ALA A 378 -25.19 -26.22 2.07
C ALA A 378 -24.94 -27.66 1.65
N SER A 379 -24.20 -28.40 2.46
CA SER A 379 -23.86 -29.78 2.19
C SER A 379 -25.19 -30.47 1.98
N THR A 380 -25.52 -30.78 0.72
CA THR A 380 -26.73 -31.47 0.35
C THR A 380 -26.63 -32.80 1.05
N SER A 381 -27.29 -32.89 2.20
CA SER A 381 -27.37 -34.10 2.99
C SER A 381 -28.16 -35.05 2.10
N GLU A 382 -27.48 -36.05 1.54
CA GLU A 382 -28.13 -37.13 0.81
C GLU A 382 -29.18 -37.72 1.74
N VAL A 383 -30.44 -37.40 1.46
CA VAL A 383 -31.59 -38.05 2.06
C VAL A 383 -31.54 -39.50 1.60
N THR A 384 -31.04 -40.36 2.48
CA THR A 384 -31.12 -41.80 2.32
C THR A 384 -32.59 -42.18 2.46
N VAL A 385 -33.29 -42.35 1.33
CA VAL A 385 -34.64 -42.90 1.30
C VAL A 385 -34.52 -44.38 1.68
N SER A 386 -35.20 -44.75 2.76
CA SER A 386 -35.33 -46.14 3.24
C SER A 386 -36.41 -46.90 2.50
#